data_AF-A0AAU3TUZ3-F1
#
_entry.id   AF-A0AAU3TUZ3-F1
#
_cell.length_a   1.000
_cell.length_b   1.000
_cell.length_c   1.000
_cell.angle_alpha   90.00
_cell.angle_beta   90.00
_cell.angle_gamma   90.00
#
_symmetry.space_group_name_H-M   'P 1'
#
loop_
_entity.id
_entity.type
_entity.pdbx_description
1 polymer ?
#
loop_
_entity_poly.entity_id
_entity_poly.type
_entity_poly.pdbx_seq_one_letter_code
_entity_poly.pdbx_strand_id
1 'polypeptide(L)' 'MDIDPDEIVTVELAWDNNGLPTTYSRDITRRQLGNLLLQIDDLADTAEATQEGAA' A
#
# COMPACT_ATOMS: atom_id res chain seq x y z
N MET A 1 7.35 2.45 23.65
CA MET A 1 6.42 1.45 23.09
C MET A 1 7.29 0.51 22.29
N ASP A 2 7.49 -0.71 22.77
CA ASP A 2 8.21 -1.74 22.01
C ASP A 2 7.26 -2.23 20.92
N ILE A 3 7.62 -2.01 19.65
CA ILE A 3 6.81 -2.45 18.52
C ILE A 3 7.40 -3.76 18.04
N ASP A 4 6.66 -4.85 18.26
CA ASP A 4 7.02 -6.15 17.72
C ASP A 4 6.89 -6.10 16.18
N PRO A 5 8.01 -6.25 15.43
CA PRO A 5 8.00 -6.22 13.98
C PRO A 5 7.33 -7.46 13.36
N ASP A 6 7.18 -8.54 14.12
CA ASP A 6 6.63 -9.81 13.68
C ASP A 6 5.16 -9.99 14.12
N GLU A 7 4.59 -8.99 14.82
CA GLU A 7 3.15 -8.94 15.09
C GLU A 7 2.36 -8.94 13.78
N ILE A 8 1.38 -9.84 13.70
CA ILE A 8 0.47 -9.97 12.56
C ILE A 8 -0.62 -8.91 12.65
N VAL A 9 -0.81 -8.19 11.55
CA VAL A 9 -1.85 -7.18 11.37
C VAL A 9 -2.64 -7.47 10.09
N THR A 10 -3.94 -7.22 10.12
CA THR A 10 -4.81 -7.30 8.94
C THR A 10 -4.79 -5.96 8.21
N VAL A 11 -4.53 -5.99 6.92
CA VAL A 11 -4.54 -4.82 6.04
C VAL A 11 -5.70 -4.94 5.06
N GLU A 12 -6.48 -3.88 4.92
CA GLU A 12 -7.56 -3.77 3.95
C GLU A 12 -7.29 -2.58 3.01
N LEU A 13 -7.13 -2.86 1.72
CA LEU A 13 -6.93 -1.86 0.67
C LEU A 13 -8.15 -1.84 -0.23
N ALA A 14 -8.91 -0.74 -0.20
CA ALA A 14 -10.01 -0.49 -1.11
C ALA A 14 -9.51 0.32 -2.30
N TRP A 15 -9.54 -0.29 -3.48
CA TRP A 15 -9.24 0.40 -4.74
C TRP A 15 -10.55 0.88 -5.35
N ASP A 16 -10.60 2.14 -5.79
CA ASP A 16 -11.71 2.61 -6.60
C ASP A 16 -11.63 1.97 -7.99
N ASN A 17 -12.37 0.87 -8.16
CA ASN A 17 -12.35 0.04 -9.36
C ASN A 17 -13.70 0.10 -10.07
N ASN A 18 -14.18 1.31 -10.39
CA ASN A 18 -15.44 1.55 -11.11
C ASN A 18 -16.64 0.76 -10.55
N GLY A 19 -16.78 0.73 -9.23
CA GLY A 19 -17.90 0.07 -8.54
C GLY A 19 -17.75 -1.44 -8.35
N LEU A 20 -16.59 -2.04 -8.68
CA LEU A 20 -16.29 -3.42 -8.32
C LEU A 20 -15.77 -3.50 -6.88
N PRO A 21 -16.27 -4.44 -6.05
CA PRO A 21 -15.72 -4.67 -4.73
C PRO A 21 -14.38 -5.39 -4.88
N THR A 22 -13.29 -4.63 -4.96
CA THR A 22 -11.94 -5.18 -4.91
C THR A 22 -11.22 -4.69 -3.66
N THR A 23 -11.85 -4.92 -2.50
CA THR A 23 -11.15 -4.82 -1.22
C THR A 23 -10.14 -5.96 -1.14
N TYR A 24 -8.86 -5.62 -1.25
CA TYR A 24 -7.78 -6.55 -0.98
C TYR A 24 -7.59 -6.63 0.53
N SER A 25 -7.79 -7.80 1.12
CA SER A 25 -7.54 -8.05 2.54
C SER A 25 -6.45 -9.08 2.72
N ARG A 26 -5.47 -8.81 3.60
CA ARG A 26 -4.38 -9.74 3.90
C ARG A 26 -3.80 -9.53 5.29
N ASP A 27 -3.49 -10.64 5.94
CA ASP A 27 -2.70 -10.66 7.18
C ASP A 27 -1.21 -10.66 6.85
N ILE A 28 -0.48 -9.68 7.39
CA ILE A 28 0.97 -9.51 7.19
C ILE A 28 1.64 -9.08 8.50
N THR A 29 2.96 -9.24 8.61
CA THR A 29 3.69 -8.70 9.76
C THR A 29 3.81 -7.18 9.66
N ARG A 30 4.03 -6.49 10.80
CA ARG A 30 4.33 -5.05 10.78
C ARG A 30 5.53 -4.69 9.90
N ARG A 31 6.55 -5.55 9.88
CA ARG A 31 7.70 -5.39 8.98
C ARG A 31 7.27 -5.42 7.51
N GLN A 32 6.41 -6.36 7.13
CA GLN A 32 5.86 -6.45 5.78
C GLN A 32 4.96 -5.27 5.44
N LEU A 33 4.17 -4.77 6.40
CA LEU A 33 3.38 -3.55 6.22
C LEU A 33 4.26 -2.34 5.95
N GLY A 34 5.34 -2.15 6.71
CA GLY A 34 6.30 -1.06 6.45
C GLY A 34 6.88 -1.11 5.04
N ASN A 35 7.31 -2.29 4.58
CA ASN A 35 7.81 -2.48 3.22
C ASN A 35 6.74 -2.23 2.15
N LEU A 36 5.47 -2.57 2.41
CA LEU A 36 4.36 -2.32 1.51
C LEU A 36 4.09 -0.82 1.37
N LEU A 37 4.10 -0.09 2.48
CA LEU A 37 3.87 1.36 2.47
C LEU A 37 4.97 2.10 1.69
N LEU A 38 6.24 1.71 1.86
CA LEU A 38 7.35 2.28 1.08
C LEU A 38 7.19 2.02 -0.43
N GLN A 39 6.76 0.83 -0.83
CA GLN A 39 6.51 0.53 -2.24
C GLN A 39 5.35 1.33 -2.84
N ILE A 40 4.32 1.62 -2.04
CA ILE A 40 3.18 2.46 -2.47
C ILE A 40 3.63 3.91 -2.65
N ASP A 41 4.47 4.41 -1.75
CA ASP A 41 5.09 5.75 -1.82
C ASP A 41 5.93 5.90 -3.10
N ASP A 42 6.86 4.97 -3.33
CA ASP A 42 7.69 4.94 -4.55
C ASP A 42 6.84 4.88 -5.84
N LEU A 43 5.72 4.15 -5.80
CA LEU A 43 4.79 4.06 -6.93
C LEU A 43 4.03 5.38 -7.16
N ALA A 44 3.64 6.08 -6.10
CA ALA A 44 2.98 7.37 -6.19
C ALA A 44 3.90 8.41 -6.86
N ASP A 45 5.16 8.49 -6.42
CA ASP A 45 6.18 9.37 -7.01
C ASP A 45 6.39 9.07 -8.50
N THR A 46 6.40 7.78 -8.87
CA THR A 46 6.54 7.36 -10.27
C THR A 46 5.31 7.73 -11.12
N ALA A 47 4.12 7.63 -10.55
CA ALA A 47 2.87 7.98 -11.23
C ALA A 47 2.78 9.50 -11.48
N GLU A 48 3.19 10.33 -10.52
CA GLU A 48 3.26 11.78 -10.67
C GLU A 48 4.26 12.20 -11.75
N ALA A 49 5.47 11.62 -11.74
CA ALA A 49 6.49 11.90 -12.75
C ALA A 49 6.04 11.53 -14.18
N THR A 50 5.18 10.52 -14.31
CA THR A 50 4.62 10.10 -15.61
C THR A 50 3.54 11.07 -16.11
N GLN A 51 2.82 11.74 -15.21
CA GLN A 51 1.80 12.73 -15.56
C GLN A 51 2.40 14.09 -15.94
N GLU A 52 3.51 14.52 -15.31
CA GLU A 52 4.19 15.76 -15.64
C GLU A 52 5.00 15.71 -16.95
N GLY A 53 5.47 14.53 -17.36
CA GLY A 53 6.19 14.35 -18.64
C GLY A 53 5.29 14.27 -19.88
N ALA A 54 3.97 14.26 -19.70
CA ALA A 54 2.97 14.15 -20.78
C ALA A 54 2.27 15.49 -21.12
N ALA A 55 2.70 16.60 -20.50
CA ALA A 55 2.16 17.95 -20.70
C ALA A 55 3.06 18.83 -21.59
#